data_AF-A0A3C0GGX6-F1
#
_entry.id   AF-A0A3C0GGX6-F1
#
_cell.length_a   1.000
_cell.length_b   1.000
_cell.length_c   1.000
_cell.angle_alpha   90.00
_cell.angle_beta   90.00
_cell.angle_gamma   90.00
#
_symmetry.space_group_name_H-M   'P 1'
#
loop_
_entity.id
_entity.type
_entity.pdbx_description
1 polymer ?
#
loop_
_entity_poly.entity_id
_entity_poly.type
_entity_poly.pdbx_seq_one_letter_code
_entity_poly.pdbx_strand_id
1 'polypeptide(L)' 'MTLSEEDYIKAIYHLSDFNSKSVATNAIAEQMKTKPSSVTDMVKKLSEKSLVNYKKYQG' A
#
# COMPACT_ATOMS: atom_id res chain seq x y z
N MET A 1 -12.53 -10.79 -9.28
CA MET A 1 -12.84 -9.59 -8.47
C MET A 1 -11.70 -8.60 -8.68
N THR A 2 -12.01 -7.35 -8.99
CA THR A 2 -11.00 -6.28 -9.15
C THR A 2 -10.71 -5.64 -7.80
N LEU A 3 -9.44 -5.45 -7.44
CA LEU A 3 -9.07 -4.77 -6.20
C LEU A 3 -9.37 -3.27 -6.30
N SER A 4 -10.05 -2.71 -5.30
CA SER A 4 -10.43 -1.29 -5.23
C SER A 4 -9.43 -0.47 -4.42
N GLU A 5 -9.53 0.86 -4.50
CA GLU A 5 -8.72 1.77 -3.67
C GLU A 5 -8.92 1.53 -2.17
N GLU A 6 -10.16 1.25 -1.75
CA GLU A 6 -10.49 0.92 -0.35
C GLU A 6 -9.76 -0.33 0.13
N ASP A 7 -9.63 -1.36 -0.71
CA ASP A 7 -8.98 -2.60 -0.32
C ASP A 7 -7.50 -2.38 -0.02
N TYR A 8 -6.83 -1.53 -0.83
CA TYR A 8 -5.44 -1.14 -0.59
C TYR A 8 -5.28 -0.32 0.69
N ILE A 9 -6.19 0.62 0.96
CA ILE A 9 -6.15 1.42 2.20
C ILE A 9 -6.33 0.52 3.43
N LYS A 10 -7.29 -0.42 3.39
CA LYS A 10 -7.52 -1.39 4.47
C LYS A 10 -6.29 -2.28 4.69
N ALA A 11 -5.66 -2.75 3.62
CA ALA A 11 -4.45 -3.56 3.72
C ALA A 11 -3.27 -2.78 4.31
N ILE A 12 -3.05 -1.54 3.86
CA ILE A 12 -2.00 -0.66 4.41
C ILE A 12 -2.24 -0.41 5.91
N TYR A 13 -3.49 -0.13 6.30
CA TYR A 13 -3.86 0.08 7.69
C TYR A 13 -3.65 -1.18 8.55
N HIS A 14 -4.00 -2.35 8.03
CA HIS A 14 -3.79 -3.61 8.73
C HIS A 14 -2.29 -3.94 8.89
N LEU A 15 -1.46 -3.61 7.90
CA LEU A 15 -0.02 -3.84 7.93
C LEU A 15 0.74 -2.79 8.75
N SER A 16 0.16 -1.61 8.95
CA SER A 16 0.74 -0.61 9.83
C SER A 16 0.62 -1.10 11.28
N ASP A 17 1.76 -1.50 11.85
CA ASP A 17 1.86 -1.83 13.28
C ASP A 17 1.62 -0.57 14.13
N PHE A 18 1.15 -0.76 15.37
CA PHE A 18 0.86 0.32 16.34
C PHE A 18 2.07 1.25 16.59
N ASN A 19 3.29 0.78 16.29
CA ASN A 19 4.54 1.53 16.44
C ASN A 19 4.90 2.43 15.25
N SER A 20 3.97 2.76 14.35
CA SER A 20 4.19 3.72 13.25
C SER A 20 5.33 3.33 12.30
N LYS A 21 5.55 2.03 12.08
CA LYS A 21 6.53 1.56 11.11
C LYS A 21 5.98 1.74 9.69
N SER A 22 6.81 2.24 8.78
CA SER A 22 6.51 2.29 7.34
C SER A 22 6.11 0.90 6.84
N VAL A 23 5.06 0.83 6.00
CA VAL A 23 4.62 -0.42 5.38
C VAL A 23 5.38 -0.64 4.06
N ALA A 24 6.03 -1.79 3.91
CA ALA A 24 6.73 -2.15 2.68
C ALA A 24 5.73 -2.54 1.57
N THR A 25 5.99 -2.10 0.34
CA THR A 25 5.14 -2.42 -0.83
C THR A 25 5.06 -3.92 -1.10
N ASN A 26 6.13 -4.67 -0.82
CA ASN A 26 6.13 -6.13 -0.96
C ASN A 26 5.16 -6.82 0.01
N ALA A 27 5.05 -6.33 1.26
CA ALA A 27 4.12 -6.88 2.24
C ALA A 27 2.65 -6.65 1.81
N ILE A 28 2.35 -5.48 1.25
CA ILE A 28 1.02 -5.19 0.70
C ILE A 28 0.74 -6.12 -0.49
N ALA A 29 1.73 -6.35 -1.36
CA ALA A 29 1.57 -7.23 -2.53
C ALA A 29 1.23 -8.67 -2.14
N GLU A 30 1.91 -9.19 -1.11
CA GLU A 30 1.68 -10.52 -0.55
C GLU A 30 0.28 -10.63 0.06
N GLN A 31 -0.11 -9.69 0.94
CA GLN A 31 -1.44 -9.69 1.56
C GLN A 31 -2.56 -9.59 0.51
N MET A 32 -2.38 -8.74 -0.50
CA MET A 32 -3.36 -8.50 -1.56
C MET A 32 -3.30 -9.54 -2.69
N LYS A 33 -2.37 -10.51 -2.61
CA LYS A 33 -2.10 -11.52 -3.65
C LYS A 33 -1.99 -10.90 -5.05
N THR A 34 -1.25 -9.81 -5.15
CA THR A 34 -1.08 -9.02 -6.36
C THR A 34 0.40 -8.75 -6.65
N LYS A 35 0.70 -8.16 -7.80
CA LYS A 35 2.09 -7.85 -8.20
C LYS A 35 2.60 -6.62 -7.44
N PRO A 36 3.86 -6.58 -6.98
CA PRO A 36 4.46 -5.39 -6.35
C PRO A 36 4.41 -4.13 -7.21
N SER A 37 4.47 -4.27 -8.55
CA SER A 37 4.30 -3.15 -9.48
C SER A 37 2.90 -2.55 -9.40
N SER A 38 1.86 -3.38 -9.34
CA SER A 38 0.47 -2.93 -9.18
C SER A 38 0.25 -2.21 -7.85
N VAL A 39 0.88 -2.68 -6.76
CA VAL A 39 0.87 -1.97 -5.48
C VAL A 39 1.54 -0.61 -5.61
N THR A 40 2.71 -0.55 -6.24
CA THR A 40 3.46 0.70 -6.38
C THR A 40 2.66 1.75 -7.14
N ASP A 41 1.99 1.37 -8.23
CA ASP A 41 1.15 2.27 -9.01
C ASP A 41 -0.06 2.75 -8.20
N MET A 42 -0.70 1.85 -7.44
CA MET A 42 -1.83 2.22 -6.58
C MET A 42 -1.40 3.14 -5.43
N VAL A 43 -0.28 2.87 -4.76
CA VAL A 43 0.23 3.69 -3.66
C VAL A 43 0.60 5.09 -4.16
N LYS A 44 1.18 5.22 -5.36
CA LYS A 44 1.40 6.54 -6.00
C LYS A 44 0.07 7.27 -6.22
N LYS A 45 -0.93 6.61 -6.81
CA LYS A 45 -2.26 7.18 -7.03
C LYS A 45 -2.94 7.63 -5.74
N LEU A 46 -2.86 6.83 -4.68
CA LEU A 46 -3.39 7.18 -3.36
C LEU A 46 -2.62 8.36 -2.73
N SER A 47 -1.30 8.45 -2.97
CA SER A 47 -0.48 9.56 -2.51
C SER A 47 -0.81 10.87 -3.22
N GLU A 48 -1.10 10.84 -4.52
CA GLU A 48 -1.60 12.01 -5.28
C GLU A 48 -2.92 12.51 -4.71
N LYS A 49 -3.76 11.59 -4.21
CA LYS A 49 -5.01 11.91 -3.49
C LYS A 49 -4.81 12.30 -2.02
N SER A 50 -3.57 12.37 -1.53
CA SER A 50 -3.23 12.65 -0.13
C SER A 50 -3.84 11.65 0.88
N LEU A 51 -4.13 10.42 0.44
CA LEU A 51 -4.71 9.37 1.30
C LEU A 51 -3.64 8.51 2.01
N VAL A 52 -2.43 8.45 1.44
CA VAL A 52 -1.27 7.74 2.00
C VAL A 52 -0.01 8.57 1.79
N ASN A 53 1.00 8.36 2.63
CA ASN A 53 2.31 8.98 2.46
C ASN A 53 3.29 8.00 1.80
N TYR A 54 3.57 8.20 0.52
CA TYR A 54 4.51 7.37 -0.22
C TYR A 54 5.93 7.90 -0.13
N LYS A 55 6.84 7.14 0.50
CA LYS A 55 8.28 7.41 0.49
C LYS A 55 8.98 6.49 -0.50
N LYS A 56 9.58 7.08 -1.53
CA LYS A 56 10.41 6.34 -2.49
C LYS A 56 11.62 5.72 -1.78
N TYR A 57 12.08 4.57 -2.27
CA TYR A 57 13.30 3.89 -1.83
C TYR A 57 13.31 3.37 -0.37
N GLN A 58 12.13 3.14 0.22
CA GLN A 58 11.97 2.46 1.53
C GLN A 58 11.43 1.03 1.44
N GLY A 59 11.47 0.43 0.25
CA GLY A 59 11.05 -0.95 -0.01
C GLY A 59 12.20 -1.77 -0.55
#